data_AF-A0A4R2IZ16-F1
#
_entry.id   AF-A0A4R2IZ16-F1
#
_cell.length_a   1.000
_cell.length_b   1.000
_cell.length_c   1.000
_cell.angle_alpha   90.00
_cell.angle_beta   90.00
_cell.angle_gamma   90.00
#
_symmetry.space_group_name_H-M   'P 1'
#
loop_
_entity.id
_entity.type
_entity.pdbx_description
1 polymer ?
#
loop_
_entity_poly.entity_id
_entity_poly.type
_entity_poly.pdbx_seq_one_letter_code
_entity_poly.pdbx_strand_id
1 'polypeptide(L)'
;MPDELDEVRARYPLGTEVRGRFVRWILPDRPGTAGMVVDLGDHRFGYLDVLTLPIDPNAWPAAGTEATFEVTQHSRGQVRLWPLDAALRAPDRRRPANRADR
;
A
#
# COMPACT_ATOMS: atom_id res chain seq x y z
N MET A 1 24.07 9.42 -8.85
CA MET A 1 22.60 9.61 -8.77
C MET A 1 22.12 8.61 -7.75
N PRO A 2 21.43 9.02 -6.67
CA PRO A 2 20.76 8.04 -5.83
C PRO A 2 19.82 7.19 -6.71
N ASP A 3 19.79 5.90 -6.49
CA ASP A 3 18.85 5.04 -7.21
C ASP A 3 17.42 5.47 -6.83
N GLU A 4 16.47 5.36 -7.77
CA GLU A 4 15.07 5.75 -7.54
C GLU A 4 14.48 5.12 -6.26
N LEU A 5 14.94 3.92 -5.90
CA LEU A 5 14.57 3.22 -4.68
C LEU A 5 15.04 3.94 -3.40
N ASP A 6 16.21 4.55 -3.40
CA ASP A 6 16.75 5.26 -2.25
C ASP A 6 16.00 6.57 -1.99
N GLU A 7 15.61 7.27 -3.07
CA GLU A 7 14.74 8.45 -2.96
C GLU A 7 13.38 8.09 -2.37
N VAL A 8 12.78 6.99 -2.84
CA VAL A 8 11.50 6.51 -2.33
C VAL A 8 11.62 6.11 -0.85
N ARG A 9 12.70 5.41 -0.47
CA ARG A 9 12.95 5.01 0.93
C ARG A 9 13.17 6.19 1.86
N ALA A 10 13.90 7.20 1.41
CA ALA A 10 14.13 8.43 2.17
C ALA A 10 12.83 9.21 2.38
N ARG A 11 11.96 9.22 1.35
CA ARG A 11 10.69 9.96 1.37
C ARG A 11 9.57 9.24 2.12
N TYR A 12 9.54 7.92 2.07
CA TYR A 12 8.52 7.09 2.70
C TYR A 12 9.17 6.06 3.63
N PRO A 13 9.77 6.49 4.77
CA PRO A 13 10.45 5.54 5.65
C PRO A 13 9.50 4.46 6.17
N LEU A 14 10.03 3.26 6.38
CA LEU A 14 9.28 2.16 6.97
C LEU A 14 8.70 2.54 8.33
N GLY A 15 7.44 2.17 8.58
CA GLY A 15 6.69 2.45 9.80
C GLY A 15 6.08 3.85 9.88
N THR A 16 6.30 4.71 8.88
CA THR A 16 5.67 6.03 8.85
C THR A 16 4.24 5.98 8.36
N GLU A 17 3.42 6.88 8.88
CA GLU A 17 2.05 7.07 8.44
C GLU A 17 2.00 8.04 7.27
N VAL A 18 1.28 7.67 6.22
CA VAL A 18 1.09 8.45 5.00
C VAL A 18 -0.39 8.52 4.68
N ARG A 19 -0.83 9.69 4.23
CA ARG A 19 -2.16 9.83 3.62
C ARG A 19 -2.07 9.56 2.14
N GLY A 20 -3.10 8.92 1.62
CA GLY A 20 -3.18 8.66 0.19
C GLY A 20 -4.60 8.42 -0.26
N ARG A 21 -4.77 8.46 -1.58
CA ARG A 21 -6.06 8.30 -2.23
C ARG A 21 -6.08 7.07 -3.12
N PHE A 22 -7.07 6.21 -2.96
CA PHE A 22 -7.26 5.08 -3.85
C PHE A 22 -7.53 5.58 -5.28
N VAL A 23 -6.78 5.12 -6.27
CA VAL A 23 -6.93 5.58 -7.66
C VAL A 23 -7.41 4.49 -8.60
N ARG A 24 -6.91 3.26 -8.45
CA ARG A 24 -7.33 2.14 -9.30
C ARG A 24 -7.05 0.79 -8.68
N TRP A 25 -7.78 -0.19 -9.19
CA TRP A 25 -7.63 -1.61 -8.94
C TRP A 25 -6.67 -2.21 -9.97
N ILE A 26 -5.89 -3.21 -9.56
CA ILE A 26 -5.08 -4.04 -10.45
C ILE A 26 -5.48 -5.48 -10.16
N LEU A 27 -6.05 -6.15 -11.17
CA LEU A 27 -6.39 -7.57 -11.16
C LEU A 27 -5.56 -8.30 -12.22
N PRO A 28 -4.30 -8.66 -11.92
CA PRO A 28 -3.55 -9.60 -12.73
C PRO A 28 -3.86 -11.05 -12.32
N ASP A 29 -3.52 -11.96 -13.21
CA ASP A 29 -3.81 -13.39 -13.12
C ASP A 29 -3.04 -14.11 -11.98
N ARG A 30 -2.27 -13.38 -11.14
CA ARG A 30 -1.43 -13.95 -10.07
C ARG A 30 -1.64 -13.27 -8.70
N PRO A 31 -1.81 -14.05 -7.62
CA PRO A 31 -1.81 -13.54 -6.24
C PRO A 31 -0.54 -12.75 -5.88
N GLY A 32 -0.65 -11.76 -5.01
CA GLY A 32 0.48 -10.87 -4.61
C GLY A 32 0.88 -9.81 -5.65
N THR A 33 0.27 -9.88 -6.84
CA THR A 33 0.35 -8.88 -7.91
C THR A 33 -1.00 -8.17 -8.09
N ALA A 34 -2.08 -8.73 -7.52
CA ALA A 34 -3.40 -8.13 -7.39
C ALA A 34 -3.50 -7.22 -6.17
N GLY A 35 -4.16 -6.08 -6.33
CA GLY A 35 -4.22 -5.07 -5.28
C GLY A 35 -4.76 -3.73 -5.74
N MET A 36 -4.64 -2.72 -4.88
CA MET A 36 -5.05 -1.36 -5.15
C MET A 36 -3.86 -0.41 -5.17
N VAL A 37 -3.92 0.55 -6.07
CA VAL A 37 -2.96 1.65 -6.17
C VAL A 37 -3.48 2.83 -5.38
N VAL A 38 -2.60 3.40 -4.57
CA VAL A 38 -2.84 4.59 -3.77
C VAL A 38 -1.94 5.69 -4.29
N ASP A 39 -2.50 6.82 -4.68
CA ASP A 39 -1.78 8.06 -4.97
C ASP A 39 -1.32 8.68 -3.65
N LEU A 40 -0.01 8.83 -3.49
CA LEU A 40 0.64 9.41 -2.30
C LEU A 40 1.05 10.88 -2.53
N GLY A 41 0.68 11.47 -3.67
CA GLY A 41 1.13 12.79 -4.10
C GLY A 41 2.48 12.74 -4.82
N ASP A 42 2.84 13.87 -5.45
CA ASP A 42 4.13 14.08 -6.14
C ASP A 42 4.51 12.97 -7.14
N HIS A 43 3.51 12.47 -7.87
CA HIS A 43 3.67 11.38 -8.87
C HIS A 43 4.17 10.05 -8.30
N ARG A 44 4.07 9.84 -6.98
CA ARG A 44 4.44 8.59 -6.33
C ARG A 44 3.19 7.79 -5.95
N PHE A 45 3.30 6.47 -6.12
CA PHE A 45 2.21 5.55 -5.89
C PHE A 45 2.61 4.50 -4.86
N GLY A 46 1.73 4.30 -3.89
CA GLY A 46 1.74 3.17 -2.99
C GLY A 46 0.88 2.02 -3.51
N TYR A 47 1.10 0.86 -2.94
CA TYR A 47 0.42 -0.36 -3.34
C TYR A 47 -0.08 -1.14 -2.14
N LEU A 48 -1.36 -1.50 -2.21
CA LEU A 48 -2.04 -2.30 -1.22
C LEU A 48 -2.33 -3.69 -1.81
N ASP A 49 -1.80 -4.74 -1.19
CA ASP A 49 -2.02 -6.11 -1.64
C ASP A 49 -3.49 -6.51 -1.47
N VAL A 50 -4.06 -7.21 -2.45
CA VAL A 50 -5.46 -7.69 -2.40
C VAL A 50 -5.72 -8.55 -1.16
N LEU A 51 -4.70 -9.27 -0.67
CA LEU A 51 -4.83 -10.09 0.53
C LEU A 51 -5.02 -9.27 1.80
N THR A 52 -4.75 -7.96 1.77
CA THR A 52 -5.02 -7.05 2.88
C THR A 52 -6.47 -6.58 2.88
N LEU A 53 -7.12 -6.49 1.72
CA LEU A 53 -8.48 -5.96 1.56
C LEU A 53 -9.57 -6.92 2.05
N PRO A 54 -10.80 -6.43 2.31
CA PRO A 54 -11.95 -7.29 2.60
C PRO A 54 -12.12 -8.41 1.57
N ILE A 55 -12.66 -9.56 2.00
CA ILE A 55 -12.87 -10.70 1.08
C ILE A 55 -13.91 -10.37 0.01
N ASP A 56 -14.95 -9.61 0.38
CA ASP A 56 -15.98 -9.13 -0.54
C ASP A 56 -15.47 -7.89 -1.32
N PRO A 57 -15.32 -7.96 -2.66
CA PRO A 57 -14.91 -6.82 -3.47
C PRO A 57 -15.86 -5.62 -3.40
N ASN A 58 -17.14 -5.83 -3.08
CA ASN A 58 -18.10 -4.73 -2.92
C ASN A 58 -17.85 -3.90 -1.66
N ALA A 59 -17.12 -4.45 -0.69
CA ALA A 59 -16.70 -3.75 0.51
C ALA A 59 -15.36 -3.01 0.31
N TRP A 60 -14.77 -3.06 -0.88
CA TRP A 60 -13.52 -2.37 -1.13
C TRP A 60 -13.73 -0.86 -1.29
N PRO A 61 -12.76 -0.03 -0.87
CA PRO A 61 -12.85 1.41 -1.00
C PRO A 61 -12.93 1.83 -2.47
N ALA A 62 -13.87 2.74 -2.79
CA ALA A 62 -14.02 3.27 -4.14
C ALA A 62 -12.81 4.13 -4.54
N ALA A 63 -12.56 4.24 -5.85
CA ALA A 63 -11.59 5.21 -6.36
C ALA A 63 -11.99 6.64 -5.90
N GLY A 64 -11.00 7.43 -5.49
CA GLY A 64 -11.19 8.74 -4.87
C GLY A 64 -11.26 8.71 -3.34
N THR A 65 -11.46 7.54 -2.73
CA THR A 65 -11.47 7.41 -1.26
C THR A 65 -10.09 7.74 -0.70
N GLU A 66 -10.04 8.58 0.33
CA GLU A 66 -8.81 8.89 1.06
C GLU A 66 -8.71 8.05 2.33
N ALA A 67 -7.50 7.62 2.65
CA ALA A 67 -7.23 6.88 3.88
C ALA A 67 -5.81 7.14 4.38
N THR A 68 -5.55 6.72 5.62
CA THR A 68 -4.21 6.74 6.22
C THR A 68 -3.64 5.33 6.22
N PHE A 69 -2.37 5.24 5.85
CA PHE A 69 -1.65 4.00 5.67
C PHE A 69 -0.32 4.04 6.40
N GLU A 70 0.19 2.88 6.78
CA GLU A 70 1.56 2.70 7.20
C GLU A 70 2.41 2.16 6.05
N VAL A 71 3.61 2.71 5.89
CA VAL A 71 4.61 2.21 4.95
C VAL A 71 5.27 0.97 5.56
N THR A 72 5.09 -0.20 4.95
CA THR A 72 5.54 -1.46 5.55
C THR A 72 6.72 -2.10 4.84
N GLN A 73 6.88 -1.88 3.54
CA GLN A 73 7.99 -2.43 2.76
C GLN A 73 8.27 -1.57 1.53
N HIS A 74 9.49 -1.70 0.99
CA HIS A 74 9.84 -1.22 -0.36
C HIS A 74 10.26 -2.42 -1.21
N SER A 75 9.63 -2.59 -2.36
CA SER A 75 9.98 -3.67 -3.28
C SER A 75 10.04 -3.15 -4.70
N ARG A 76 11.21 -3.22 -5.34
CA ARG A 76 11.42 -2.85 -6.75
C ARG A 76 10.83 -1.47 -7.12
N GLY A 77 11.07 -0.46 -6.28
CA GLY A 77 10.56 0.91 -6.47
C GLY A 77 9.10 1.15 -6.04
N GLN A 78 8.42 0.13 -5.51
CA GLN A 78 7.05 0.25 -5.01
C GLN A 78 7.01 0.38 -3.49
N VAL A 79 6.20 1.33 -2.99
CA VAL A 79 5.89 1.49 -1.56
C VAL A 79 4.72 0.56 -1.20
N ARG A 80 4.95 -0.42 -0.34
CA ARG A 80 3.90 -1.32 0.16
C ARG A 80 3.23 -0.71 1.37
N LEU A 81 1.91 -0.63 1.32
CA LEU A 81 1.10 0.03 2.33
C LEU A 81 0.31 -0.96 3.18
N TRP A 82 -0.03 -0.53 4.38
CA TRP A 82 -0.98 -1.17 5.27
C TRP A 82 -2.05 -0.15 5.69
N PRO A 83 -3.36 -0.40 5.51
CA PRO A 83 -4.39 0.55 5.90
C PRO A 83 -4.45 0.60 7.42
N LEU A 84 -4.46 1.78 8.02
CA LEU A 84 -4.61 1.90 9.48
C LEU A 84 -6.06 1.70 9.92
N ASP A 85 -7.01 2.10 9.08
CA ASP A 85 -8.43 1.83 9.29
C ASP A 85 -8.74 0.32 9.15
N ALA A 86 -9.38 -0.23 10.17
CA ALA A 86 -9.78 -1.64 10.20
C ALA A 86 -10.87 -1.98 9.19
N ALA A 87 -11.74 -1.03 8.83
CA ALA A 87 -12.80 -1.24 7.85
C ALA A 87 -12.23 -1.53 6.44
N LEU A 88 -10.99 -1.09 6.18
CA LEU A 88 -10.30 -1.30 4.91
C LEU A 88 -9.54 -2.62 4.85
N ARG A 89 -9.70 -3.51 5.85
CA ARG A 89 -8.95 -4.75 5.97
C ARG A 89 -9.85 -5.97 6.04
N ALA A 90 -9.37 -7.10 5.51
CA ALA A 90 -10.00 -8.38 5.80
C ALA A 90 -9.89 -8.72 7.30
N PRO A 91 -10.89 -9.43 7.85
CA PRO A 91 -10.83 -9.94 9.21
C PRO A 91 -9.59 -10.82 9.39
N ASP A 92 -9.00 -10.77 10.59
CA ASP A 92 -7.80 -11.53 11.00
C ASP A 92 -6.50 -11.23 10.24
N ARG A 93 -6.49 -10.24 9.34
CA ARG A 93 -5.26 -9.79 8.70
C ARG A 93 -4.40 -9.00 9.67
N ARG A 94 -3.20 -9.52 9.89
CA ARG A 94 -2.16 -8.86 10.70
C ARG A 94 -1.27 -8.02 9.81
N ARG A 95 -0.88 -6.87 10.34
CA ARG A 95 0.14 -6.01 9.72
C ARG A 95 1.41 -6.83 9.50
N PRO A 96 2.01 -6.79 8.30
CA PRO A 96 3.29 -7.45 8.09
C PRO A 96 4.33 -6.88 9.07
N ALA A 97 5.19 -7.75 9.60
CA ALA A 97 6.31 -7.29 10.40
C ALA A 97 7.17 -6.35 9.56
N ASN A 98 7.50 -5.19 10.13
CA ASN A 98 8.34 -4.21 9.47
C ASN A 98 9.75 -4.80 9.39
N ARG A 99 10.15 -5.36 8.24
CA ARG A 99 11.54 -5.78 8.03
C ARG A 99 12.36 -4.54 7.68
N ALA A 100 12.54 -3.68 8.67
CA ALA A 100 13.57 -2.66 8.65
C ALA A 100 14.88 -3.33 9.08
N ASP A 101 15.49 -4.15 8.22
CA ASP A 101 16.90 -4.55 8.29
C ASP A 101 17.27 -5.51 7.16
N ARG A 102 17.78 -4.95 6.07
CA ARG A 102 18.95 -5.46 5.34
C ARG A 102 19.45 -4.47 4.30
#